data_AF-A0A164HTR9-F1
#
_entry.id   AF-A0A164HTR9-F1
#
_cell.length_a   1.000
_cell.length_b   1.000
_cell.length_c   1.000
_cell.angle_alpha   90.00
_cell.angle_beta   90.00
_cell.angle_gamma   90.00
#
_symmetry.space_group_name_H-M   'P 1'
#
loop_
_entity.id
_entity.type
_entity.pdbx_description
1 polymer ?
#
loop_
_entity_poly.entity_id
_entity_poly.type
_entity_poly.pdbx_seq_one_letter_code
_entity_poly.pdbx_strand_id
1 'polypeptide(L)'
;NYKVRCSPELRSKDIHCLMDMLIIDDPDIANILIDLNGIEQVLLICEDRDARYLLADINRVPPNCKSAITKGGNTYHPDPNYRSYCGKVKSSAQLLQTSVEDAIRNADEEISNLHREQDRIRQNLSNSSMQIQNNEGQLKQEEAKLASTRREITLIRDKTRVLENDNDVAEPTDVLALEEDLVDVQAKLDRIDGDLESKTANLEELKRELHKVRQTITQHQTIISSLMAECGPLQDVFRDNESKQRNIKEKAEMFAASLKSMQSKFNDFESDYEAAKSKAELEAENAAQVCARVPVTKSLKNLNSELRQLKEQIAAQEKEYGSREYVLNEYRRRKVDYERACSEITCSQGSLKKMNQMSKQRKEFISRFRKSIES
;
A
#
# COMPACT_ATOMS: atom_id res chain seq x y z
N ASN A 1 42.30 17.73 -27.18
CA ASN A 1 40.90 17.29 -27.09
C ASN A 1 40.82 15.88 -27.66
N TYR A 2 40.95 14.87 -26.81
CA TYR A 2 41.18 13.46 -27.17
C TYR A 2 39.90 12.67 -27.42
N LYS A 3 38.75 13.35 -27.39
CA LYS A 3 37.43 12.79 -27.59
C LYS A 3 37.24 12.25 -29.01
N VAL A 4 36.56 11.12 -29.11
CA VAL A 4 36.11 10.53 -30.37
C VAL A 4 35.12 11.45 -31.06
N ARG A 5 35.38 11.74 -32.33
CA ARG A 5 34.47 12.54 -33.14
C ARG A 5 33.42 11.65 -33.77
N CYS A 6 32.26 11.55 -33.14
CA CYS A 6 31.08 10.97 -33.76
C CYS A 6 30.54 11.95 -34.82
N SER A 7 30.70 11.63 -36.10
CA SER A 7 30.06 12.37 -37.19
C SER A 7 28.52 12.30 -37.05
N PRO A 8 27.77 13.28 -37.61
CA PRO A 8 26.30 13.26 -37.56
C PRO A 8 25.70 11.99 -38.18
N GLU A 9 26.39 11.36 -39.13
CA GLU A 9 26.03 10.08 -39.77
C GLU A 9 26.17 8.87 -38.84
N LEU A 10 27.06 8.93 -37.84
CA LEU A 10 27.19 7.89 -36.83
C LEU A 10 26.12 8.05 -35.75
N ARG A 11 25.78 9.30 -35.41
CA ARG A 11 24.70 9.60 -34.46
C ARG A 11 23.32 9.18 -34.98
N SER A 12 23.10 9.17 -36.30
CA SER A 12 21.85 8.69 -36.90
C SER A 12 21.69 7.16 -36.89
N LYS A 13 22.75 6.42 -36.53
CA LYS A 13 22.75 4.96 -36.37
C LYS A 13 22.81 4.52 -34.90
N ASP A 14 22.42 5.40 -33.98
CA ASP A 14 22.48 5.18 -32.53
C ASP A 14 23.90 4.84 -32.01
N ILE A 15 24.95 5.37 -32.67
CA ILE A 15 26.34 5.22 -32.24
C ILE A 15 26.74 6.48 -31.48
N HIS A 16 27.11 6.30 -30.21
CA HIS A 16 27.39 7.40 -29.29
C HIS A 16 28.74 7.24 -28.62
N CYS A 17 29.36 8.35 -28.22
CA CYS A 17 30.53 8.31 -27.34
C CYS A 17 30.06 8.03 -25.91
N LEU A 18 30.75 7.16 -25.17
CA LEU A 18 30.42 6.83 -23.78
C LEU A 18 30.38 8.09 -22.91
N MET A 19 31.34 9.00 -23.06
CA MET A 19 31.38 10.27 -22.33
C MET A 19 30.12 11.13 -22.56
N ASP A 20 29.52 11.09 -23.76
CA ASP A 20 28.30 11.85 -24.05
C ASP A 20 27.03 11.27 -23.39
N MET A 21 27.08 10.00 -22.98
CA MET A 21 25.95 9.29 -22.37
C MET A 21 25.99 9.28 -20.85
N LEU A 22 27.07 9.76 -20.23
CA LEU A 22 27.21 9.85 -18.79
C LEU A 22 26.94 11.28 -18.32
N ILE A 23 26.04 11.42 -17.35
CA ILE A 23 25.84 12.68 -16.62
C ILE A 23 26.71 12.59 -15.37
N ILE A 24 27.71 13.46 -15.26
CA ILE A 24 28.68 13.49 -14.16
C ILE A 24 28.65 14.90 -13.57
N ASP A 25 28.19 15.02 -12.32
CA ASP A 25 28.04 16.31 -11.64
C ASP A 25 29.37 16.87 -11.13
N ASP A 26 30.28 16.00 -10.70
CA ASP A 26 31.58 16.37 -10.14
C ASP A 26 32.67 16.40 -11.23
N PRO A 27 33.27 17.57 -11.53
CA PRO A 27 34.29 17.70 -12.56
C PRO A 27 35.59 16.95 -12.24
N ASP A 28 35.93 16.75 -10.97
CA ASP A 28 37.14 16.00 -10.59
C ASP A 28 36.96 14.50 -10.86
N ILE A 29 35.76 13.97 -10.60
CA ILE A 29 35.39 12.60 -10.96
C ILE A 29 35.40 12.40 -12.48
N ALA A 30 34.89 13.38 -13.24
CA ALA A 30 34.92 13.34 -14.69
C ALA A 30 36.36 13.26 -15.23
N ASN A 31 37.28 14.06 -14.68
CA ASN A 31 38.69 14.03 -15.04
C ASN A 31 39.34 12.68 -14.71
N ILE A 32 39.05 12.10 -13.54
CA ILE A 32 39.56 10.77 -13.17
C ILE A 32 39.09 9.69 -14.14
N LEU A 33 37.82 9.72 -14.55
CA LEU A 33 37.28 8.74 -15.49
C LEU A 33 37.89 8.87 -16.89
N ILE A 34 38.18 10.09 -17.33
CA ILE A 34 38.93 10.36 -18.57
C ILE A 34 40.35 9.80 -18.46
N ASP A 35 41.08 10.13 -17.41
CA ASP A 35 42.49 9.77 -17.27
C ASP A 35 42.69 8.25 -17.09
N LEU A 36 41.84 7.59 -16.29
CA LEU A 36 41.97 6.16 -15.99
C LEU A 36 41.35 5.25 -17.07
N ASN A 37 40.16 5.60 -17.56
CA ASN A 37 39.37 4.71 -18.42
C ASN A 37 39.27 5.21 -19.87
N GLY A 38 39.66 6.46 -20.15
CA GLY A 38 39.56 7.05 -21.48
C GLY A 38 38.12 7.02 -22.01
N ILE A 39 37.14 7.38 -21.17
CA ILE A 39 35.70 7.30 -21.50
C ILE A 39 35.33 8.13 -22.74
N GLU A 40 36.11 9.14 -23.07
CA GLU A 40 36.00 9.97 -24.26
C GLU A 40 36.47 9.27 -25.54
N GLN A 41 37.12 8.11 -25.40
CA GLN A 41 37.67 7.29 -26.47
C GLN A 41 36.94 5.97 -26.69
N VAL A 42 35.80 5.80 -26.00
CA VAL A 42 34.96 4.60 -26.06
C VAL A 42 33.66 4.91 -26.81
N LEU A 43 33.31 4.05 -27.76
CA LEU A 43 32.04 4.10 -28.48
C LEU A 43 31.03 3.10 -27.94
N LEU A 44 29.75 3.48 -27.94
CA LEU A 44 28.62 2.64 -27.63
C LEU A 44 27.89 2.33 -28.93
N ILE A 45 27.72 1.05 -29.24
CA ILE A 45 27.09 0.57 -30.48
C ILE A 45 26.03 -0.47 -30.13
N CYS A 46 24.82 -0.36 -30.68
CA CYS A 46 23.76 -1.31 -30.33
C CYS A 46 24.07 -2.74 -30.80
N GLU A 47 24.48 -2.92 -32.06
CA GLU A 47 24.67 -4.24 -32.69
C GLU A 47 26.14 -4.60 -32.95
N ASP A 48 26.48 -5.88 -32.78
CA ASP A 48 27.82 -6.42 -33.09
C ASP A 48 28.17 -6.36 -34.58
N ARG A 49 27.16 -6.29 -35.47
CA ARG A 49 27.37 -6.15 -36.92
C ARG A 49 27.95 -4.77 -37.24
N ASP A 50 27.39 -3.73 -36.65
CA ASP A 50 27.80 -2.35 -36.87
C ASP A 50 29.17 -2.07 -36.24
N ALA A 51 29.43 -2.65 -35.07
CA ALA A 51 30.73 -2.55 -34.41
C ALA A 51 31.86 -3.16 -35.28
N ARG A 52 31.62 -4.35 -35.84
CA ARG A 52 32.53 -4.97 -36.82
C ARG A 52 32.72 -4.13 -38.06
N TYR A 53 31.63 -3.64 -38.64
CA TYR A 53 31.66 -2.88 -39.87
C TYR A 53 32.44 -1.56 -39.74
N LEU A 54 32.34 -0.91 -38.58
CA LEU A 54 32.99 0.37 -38.30
C LEU A 54 34.46 0.22 -37.90
N LEU A 55 34.79 -0.81 -37.11
CA LEU A 55 36.10 -0.91 -36.45
C LEU A 55 37.11 -1.82 -37.17
N ALA A 56 36.67 -2.65 -38.11
CA ALA A 56 37.53 -3.56 -38.87
C ALA A 56 38.12 -2.95 -40.16
N ASP A 57 37.94 -1.66 -40.42
CA ASP A 57 38.56 -0.94 -41.53
C ASP A 57 39.09 0.40 -41.03
N ILE A 58 40.40 0.58 -41.09
CA ILE A 58 41.10 1.78 -40.62
C ILE A 58 40.55 3.08 -41.21
N ASN A 59 40.00 3.05 -42.43
CA ASN A 59 39.48 4.24 -43.10
C ASN A 59 38.12 4.69 -42.53
N ARG A 60 37.42 3.80 -41.83
CA ARG A 60 36.09 4.04 -41.25
C ARG A 60 36.11 4.31 -39.76
N VAL A 61 37.19 3.90 -39.10
CA VAL A 61 37.39 4.13 -37.66
C VAL A 61 37.37 5.63 -37.37
N PRO A 62 36.47 6.11 -36.49
CA PRO A 62 36.48 7.49 -36.07
C PRO A 62 37.80 7.88 -35.38
N PRO A 63 38.32 9.09 -35.59
CA PRO A 63 39.57 9.50 -34.99
C PRO A 63 39.48 9.46 -33.46
N ASN A 64 40.57 9.03 -32.81
CA ASN A 64 40.71 8.84 -31.36
C ASN A 64 39.88 7.70 -30.74
N CYS A 65 39.33 6.77 -31.53
CA CYS A 65 38.62 5.61 -30.99
C CYS A 65 39.61 4.57 -30.45
N LYS A 66 39.49 4.20 -29.16
CA LYS A 66 40.29 3.14 -28.53
C LYS A 66 39.52 1.81 -28.40
N SER A 67 38.20 1.89 -28.22
CA SER A 67 37.34 0.70 -28.15
C SER A 67 35.88 1.05 -28.43
N ALA A 68 35.07 0.06 -28.76
CA ALA A 68 33.62 0.14 -28.70
C ALA A 68 33.05 -1.01 -27.87
N ILE A 69 31.93 -0.75 -27.20
CA ILE A 69 31.20 -1.71 -26.39
C ILE A 69 29.82 -1.87 -27.02
N THR A 70 29.39 -3.11 -27.20
CA THR A 70 28.06 -3.41 -27.74
C THR A 70 27.00 -3.60 -26.64
N LYS A 71 25.71 -3.57 -27.00
CA LYS A 71 24.62 -3.89 -26.05
C LYS A 71 24.75 -5.30 -25.44
N GLY A 72 25.29 -6.24 -26.21
CA GLY A 72 25.65 -7.59 -25.72
C GLY A 72 26.89 -7.63 -24.84
N GLY A 73 27.55 -6.46 -24.63
CA GLY A 73 28.77 -6.25 -23.84
C GLY A 73 30.04 -6.78 -24.49
N ASN A 74 30.02 -7.04 -25.79
CA ASN A 74 31.24 -7.38 -26.50
C ASN A 74 32.09 -6.13 -26.68
N THR A 75 33.38 -6.26 -26.44
CA THR A 75 34.34 -5.16 -26.58
C THR A 75 35.11 -5.34 -27.87
N TYR A 76 35.05 -4.33 -28.73
CA TYR A 76 35.76 -4.26 -30.00
C TYR A 76 36.87 -3.21 -29.91
N HIS A 77 38.03 -3.51 -30.46
CA HIS A 77 39.11 -2.56 -30.63
C HIS A 77 39.37 -2.32 -32.12
N PRO A 78 39.63 -1.07 -32.53
CA PRO A 78 39.79 -0.72 -33.94
C PRO A 78 41.08 -1.21 -34.57
N ASP A 79 41.07 -1.29 -35.90
CA ASP A 79 42.27 -1.40 -36.72
C ASP A 79 43.27 -0.26 -36.44
N PRO A 80 44.59 -0.51 -36.54
CA PRO A 80 45.24 -1.65 -37.20
C PRO A 80 45.43 -2.92 -36.33
N ASN A 81 45.03 -2.90 -35.05
CA ASN A 81 45.11 -4.06 -34.16
C ASN A 81 43.69 -4.50 -33.76
N TYR A 82 42.89 -4.83 -34.77
CA TYR A 82 41.51 -5.21 -34.56
C TYR A 82 41.41 -6.48 -33.71
N ARG A 83 40.67 -6.39 -32.61
CA ARG A 83 40.42 -7.51 -31.68
C ARG A 83 39.03 -7.37 -31.09
N SER A 84 38.34 -8.49 -30.91
CA SER A 84 37.01 -8.55 -30.31
C SER A 84 37.03 -9.52 -29.13
N TYR A 85 36.49 -9.09 -28.00
CA TYR A 85 36.35 -9.90 -26.80
C TYR A 85 34.86 -10.06 -26.48
N CYS A 86 34.44 -11.29 -26.20
CA CYS A 86 33.08 -11.57 -25.75
C CYS A 86 32.93 -11.15 -24.28
N GLY A 87 31.97 -10.28 -24.00
CA GLY A 87 31.63 -9.91 -22.62
C GLY A 87 30.46 -10.71 -22.09
N LYS A 88 30.38 -10.85 -20.77
CA LYS A 88 29.18 -11.34 -20.09
C LYS A 88 28.44 -10.14 -19.55
N VAL A 89 27.30 -9.82 -20.15
CA VAL A 89 26.39 -8.79 -19.63
C VAL A 89 25.40 -9.43 -18.70
N LYS A 90 25.30 -8.88 -17.50
CA LYS A 90 24.17 -9.17 -16.61
C LYS A 90 22.93 -8.49 -17.20
N SER A 91 21.79 -9.19 -17.16
CA SER A 91 20.53 -8.68 -17.74
C SER A 91 20.07 -7.37 -17.10
N SER A 92 20.54 -7.03 -15.90
CA SER A 92 20.22 -5.80 -15.17
C SER A 92 21.47 -4.94 -14.89
N ALA A 93 21.34 -3.62 -15.07
CA ALA A 93 22.36 -2.65 -14.66
C ALA A 93 22.36 -2.54 -13.14
N GLN A 94 23.51 -2.69 -12.46
CA GLN A 94 23.58 -2.73 -10.98
C GLN A 94 23.98 -1.41 -10.32
N LEU A 95 24.69 -0.53 -11.04
CA LEU A 95 25.35 0.64 -10.45
C LEU A 95 24.72 1.97 -10.88
N LEU A 96 24.24 2.08 -12.12
CA LEU A 96 23.61 3.28 -12.68
C LEU A 96 22.07 3.13 -12.70
N GLN A 97 21.49 2.65 -11.61
CA GLN A 97 20.03 2.53 -11.47
C GLN A 97 19.47 3.88 -10.99
N THR A 98 18.47 4.40 -11.71
CA THR A 98 17.87 5.72 -11.46
C THR A 98 17.02 5.76 -10.18
N SER A 99 16.53 4.60 -9.72
CA SER A 99 15.57 4.51 -8.61
C SER A 99 15.70 3.18 -7.86
N VAL A 100 15.51 3.20 -6.54
CA VAL A 100 15.47 2.00 -5.69
C VAL A 100 14.32 1.08 -6.09
N GLU A 101 13.22 1.63 -6.59
CA GLU A 101 12.09 0.86 -7.13
C GLU A 101 12.43 0.13 -8.43
N ASP A 102 13.31 0.66 -9.27
CA ASP A 102 13.83 -0.05 -10.44
C ASP A 102 14.83 -1.15 -10.03
N ALA A 103 15.59 -0.91 -8.96
CA ALA A 103 16.46 -1.92 -8.37
C ALA A 103 15.66 -3.14 -7.86
N ILE A 104 14.56 -2.87 -7.14
CA ILE A 104 13.66 -3.90 -6.62
C ILE A 104 13.01 -4.68 -7.76
N ARG A 105 12.49 -3.99 -8.79
CA ARG A 105 11.87 -4.65 -9.95
C ARG A 105 12.84 -5.57 -10.69
N ASN A 106 14.07 -5.09 -10.93
CA ASN A 106 15.10 -5.90 -11.56
C ASN A 106 15.48 -7.12 -10.70
N ALA A 107 15.55 -6.95 -9.38
CA ALA A 107 15.82 -8.06 -8.46
C ALA A 107 14.69 -9.09 -8.44
N ASP A 108 13.43 -8.66 -8.48
CA ASP A 108 12.26 -9.54 -8.53
C ASP A 108 12.20 -10.35 -9.85
N GLU A 109 12.55 -9.71 -10.97
CA GLU A 109 12.67 -10.38 -12.27
C GLU A 109 13.81 -11.40 -12.27
N GLU A 110 14.96 -11.06 -11.67
CA GLU A 110 16.10 -11.97 -11.51
C GLU A 110 15.73 -13.18 -10.64
N ILE A 111 15.07 -12.96 -9.50
CA ILE A 111 14.55 -14.03 -8.62
C ILE A 111 13.57 -14.93 -9.39
N SER A 112 12.66 -14.33 -10.16
CA SER A 112 11.68 -15.08 -10.96
C SER A 112 12.36 -15.94 -12.03
N ASN A 113 13.40 -15.42 -12.68
CA ASN A 113 14.16 -16.17 -13.68
C ASN A 113 14.98 -17.30 -13.04
N LEU A 114 15.61 -17.06 -11.88
CA LEU A 114 16.33 -18.07 -11.13
C LEU A 114 15.41 -19.20 -10.64
N HIS A 115 14.17 -18.89 -10.23
CA HIS A 115 13.17 -19.91 -9.90
C HIS A 115 12.80 -20.77 -11.10
N ARG A 116 12.56 -20.16 -12.28
CA ARG A 116 12.28 -20.92 -13.52
C ARG A 116 13.44 -21.84 -13.90
N GLU A 117 14.68 -21.36 -13.75
CA GLU A 117 15.87 -22.16 -14.02
C GLU A 117 16.01 -23.31 -13.01
N GLN A 118 15.75 -23.06 -11.72
CA GLN A 118 15.73 -24.09 -10.69
C GLN A 118 14.69 -25.18 -11.00
N ASP A 119 13.48 -24.80 -11.39
CA ASP A 119 12.42 -25.77 -11.72
C ASP A 119 12.77 -26.61 -12.95
N ARG A 120 13.35 -25.98 -13.97
CA ARG A 120 13.87 -26.69 -15.15
C ARG A 120 14.96 -27.69 -14.76
N ILE A 121 15.91 -27.28 -13.91
CA ILE A 121 16.98 -28.17 -13.43
C ILE A 121 16.40 -29.34 -12.61
N ARG A 122 15.42 -29.07 -11.73
CA ARG A 122 14.73 -30.12 -10.95
C ARG A 122 14.01 -31.12 -11.85
N GLN A 123 13.30 -30.64 -12.86
CA GLN A 123 12.62 -31.51 -13.82
C GLN A 123 13.62 -32.38 -14.59
N ASN A 124 14.72 -31.79 -15.04
CA ASN A 124 15.79 -32.52 -15.71
C ASN A 124 16.42 -33.58 -14.79
N LEU A 125 16.67 -33.25 -13.52
CA LEU A 125 17.19 -34.18 -12.52
C LEU A 125 16.25 -35.36 -12.29
N SER A 126 14.94 -35.10 -12.17
CA SER A 126 13.92 -36.13 -12.03
C SER A 126 13.88 -37.05 -13.25
N ASN A 127 13.95 -36.49 -14.46
CA ASN A 127 13.98 -37.27 -15.69
C ASN A 127 15.24 -38.14 -15.78
N SER A 128 16.41 -37.59 -15.47
CA SER A 128 17.66 -38.35 -15.43
C SER A 128 17.63 -39.44 -14.36
N SER A 129 17.04 -39.19 -13.20
CA SER A 129 16.88 -40.20 -12.15
C SER A 129 16.00 -41.36 -12.59
N MET A 130 14.87 -41.08 -13.27
CA MET A 130 14.02 -42.13 -13.85
C MET A 130 14.76 -42.93 -14.93
N GLN A 131 15.55 -42.26 -15.77
CA GLN A 131 16.37 -42.94 -16.79
C GLN A 131 17.42 -43.85 -16.15
N ILE A 132 18.10 -43.40 -15.09
CA ILE A 132 19.07 -44.21 -14.35
C ILE A 132 18.39 -45.46 -13.78
N GLN A 133 17.24 -45.30 -13.10
CA GLN A 133 16.51 -46.43 -12.52
C GLN A 133 16.06 -47.44 -13.58
N ASN A 134 15.59 -46.96 -14.74
CA ASN A 134 15.23 -47.84 -15.85
C ASN A 134 16.44 -48.58 -16.41
N ASN A 135 17.57 -47.88 -16.61
CA ASN A 135 18.80 -48.47 -17.11
C ASN A 135 19.37 -49.51 -16.12
N GLU A 136 19.31 -49.26 -14.82
CA GLU A 136 19.70 -50.24 -13.80
C GLU A 136 18.81 -51.49 -13.83
N GLY A 137 17.49 -51.31 -14.06
CA GLY A 137 16.56 -52.41 -14.25
C GLY A 137 16.91 -53.27 -15.48
N GLN A 138 17.21 -52.62 -16.61
CA GLN A 138 17.65 -53.29 -17.83
C GLN A 138 18.99 -54.02 -17.63
N LEU A 139 19.95 -53.39 -16.95
CA LEU A 139 21.24 -54.00 -16.66
C LEU A 139 21.09 -55.29 -15.84
N LYS A 140 20.29 -55.28 -14.77
CA LYS A 140 20.01 -56.48 -13.96
C LYS A 140 19.35 -57.59 -14.77
N GLN A 141 18.44 -57.23 -15.68
CA GLN A 141 17.79 -58.20 -16.56
C GLN A 141 18.79 -58.83 -17.54
N GLU A 142 19.67 -58.03 -18.14
CA GLU A 142 20.71 -58.54 -19.04
C GLU A 142 21.78 -59.37 -18.30
N GLU A 143 22.16 -58.97 -17.09
CA GLU A 143 23.05 -59.76 -16.22
C GLU A 143 22.44 -61.13 -15.89
N ALA A 144 21.14 -61.19 -15.59
CA ALA A 144 20.44 -62.44 -15.33
C ALA A 144 20.39 -63.35 -16.57
N LYS A 145 20.10 -62.78 -17.76
CA LYS A 145 20.16 -63.52 -19.03
C LYS A 145 21.56 -64.06 -19.29
N LEU A 146 22.58 -63.22 -19.13
CA LEU A 146 23.98 -63.58 -19.35
C LEU A 146 24.43 -64.68 -18.38
N ALA A 147 24.00 -64.64 -17.12
CA ALA A 147 24.24 -65.71 -16.16
C ALA A 147 23.58 -67.03 -16.59
N SER A 148 22.33 -66.99 -17.09
CA SER A 148 21.64 -68.17 -17.63
C SER A 148 22.37 -68.77 -18.82
N THR A 149 22.71 -67.94 -19.82
CA THR A 149 23.44 -68.37 -21.01
C THR A 149 24.82 -68.92 -20.66
N ARG A 150 25.51 -68.34 -19.67
CA ARG A 150 26.78 -68.90 -19.17
C ARG A 150 26.61 -70.29 -18.57
N ARG A 151 25.55 -70.52 -17.77
CA ARG A 151 25.25 -71.86 -17.23
C ARG A 151 24.98 -72.86 -18.36
N GLU A 152 24.21 -72.47 -19.36
CA GLU A 152 23.96 -73.33 -20.54
C GLU A 152 25.25 -73.65 -21.30
N ILE A 153 26.13 -72.67 -21.52
CA ILE A 153 27.43 -72.89 -22.16
C ILE A 153 28.29 -73.86 -21.33
N THR A 154 28.34 -73.69 -20.01
CA THR A 154 29.08 -74.60 -19.13
C THR A 154 28.50 -76.01 -19.20
N LEU A 155 27.17 -76.16 -19.14
CA LEU A 155 26.49 -77.45 -19.20
C LEU A 155 26.76 -78.16 -20.53
N ILE A 156 26.72 -77.43 -21.66
CA ILE A 156 27.06 -77.96 -22.98
C ILE A 156 28.52 -78.38 -23.02
N ARG A 157 29.45 -77.55 -22.51
CA ARG A 157 30.88 -77.85 -22.51
C ARG A 157 31.21 -79.08 -21.66
N ASP A 158 30.58 -79.20 -20.48
CA ASP A 158 30.74 -80.35 -19.61
C ASP A 158 30.21 -81.62 -20.30
N LYS A 159 29.05 -81.51 -20.97
CA LYS A 159 28.50 -82.62 -21.76
C LYS A 159 29.39 -83.02 -22.94
N THR A 160 30.00 -82.07 -23.64
CA THR A 160 30.98 -82.35 -24.71
C THR A 160 32.19 -83.08 -24.15
N ARG A 161 32.74 -82.61 -23.03
CA ARG A 161 33.89 -83.23 -22.36
C ARG A 161 33.59 -84.65 -21.85
N VAL A 162 32.39 -84.87 -21.30
CA VAL A 162 31.95 -86.21 -20.87
C VAL A 162 31.84 -87.14 -22.08
N LEU A 163 31.22 -86.69 -23.18
CA LEU A 163 31.12 -87.49 -24.42
C LEU A 163 32.49 -87.75 -25.09
N GLU A 164 33.45 -86.84 -24.93
CA GLU A 164 34.84 -87.03 -25.38
C GLU A 164 35.56 -88.07 -24.51
N ASN A 165 35.42 -88.00 -23.18
CA ASN A 165 36.02 -88.97 -22.25
C ASN A 165 35.36 -90.35 -22.30
N ASP A 166 34.04 -90.43 -22.46
CA ASP A 166 33.27 -91.68 -22.54
C ASP A 166 33.55 -92.45 -23.85
N ASN A 167 34.00 -91.76 -24.90
CA ASN A 167 34.47 -92.39 -26.14
C ASN A 167 35.86 -93.03 -26.00
N ASP A 168 36.71 -92.54 -25.09
CA ASP A 168 38.09 -93.02 -24.91
C ASP A 168 38.22 -94.07 -23.79
N VAL A 169 37.27 -94.16 -22.86
CA VAL A 169 37.36 -95.06 -21.68
C VAL A 169 36.01 -95.72 -21.39
N ALA A 170 35.47 -96.50 -22.33
CA ALA A 170 34.34 -97.37 -22.02
C ALA A 170 34.84 -98.70 -21.41
N GLU A 171 35.28 -98.66 -20.14
CA GLU A 171 35.28 -99.82 -19.25
C GLU A 171 33.97 -99.83 -18.44
N PRO A 172 33.43 -101.00 -18.06
CA PRO A 172 32.09 -101.10 -17.49
C PRO A 172 32.06 -100.50 -16.07
N THR A 173 31.23 -99.47 -15.89
CA THR A 173 30.99 -98.76 -14.63
C THR A 173 30.50 -99.71 -13.53
N ASP A 174 31.12 -99.62 -12.35
CA ASP A 174 30.77 -100.39 -11.16
C ASP A 174 29.42 -99.94 -10.59
N VAL A 175 28.44 -100.85 -10.62
CA VAL A 175 27.02 -100.60 -10.31
C VAL A 175 26.81 -100.18 -8.86
N LEU A 176 27.70 -100.57 -7.95
CA LEU A 176 27.56 -100.30 -6.51
C LEU A 176 27.74 -98.82 -6.14
N ALA A 177 28.62 -98.09 -6.83
CA ALA A 177 28.81 -96.66 -6.58
C ALA A 177 27.58 -95.83 -7.00
N LEU A 178 26.89 -96.27 -8.06
CA LEU A 178 25.66 -95.63 -8.54
C LEU A 178 24.48 -95.86 -7.60
N GLU A 179 24.43 -96.99 -6.89
CA GLU A 179 23.39 -97.27 -5.89
C GLU A 179 23.54 -96.39 -4.65
N GLU A 180 24.78 -96.15 -4.18
CA GLU A 180 25.06 -95.25 -3.06
C GLU A 180 24.70 -93.78 -3.41
N ASP A 181 25.10 -93.32 -4.59
CA ASP A 181 24.74 -91.98 -5.09
C ASP A 181 23.21 -91.80 -5.23
N LEU A 182 22.49 -92.85 -5.63
CA LEU A 182 21.04 -92.82 -5.76
C LEU A 182 20.38 -92.61 -4.39
N VAL A 183 20.85 -93.30 -3.34
CA VAL A 183 20.35 -93.12 -1.96
C VAL A 183 20.60 -91.70 -1.46
N ASP A 184 21.79 -91.14 -1.72
CA ASP A 184 22.15 -89.78 -1.31
C ASP A 184 21.33 -88.70 -2.04
N VAL A 185 21.06 -88.91 -3.33
CA VAL A 185 20.19 -88.03 -4.13
C VAL A 185 18.74 -88.12 -3.63
N GLN A 186 18.26 -89.33 -3.30
CA GLN A 186 16.92 -89.54 -2.74
C GLN A 186 16.76 -88.78 -1.40
N ALA A 187 17.74 -88.89 -0.50
CA ALA A 187 17.72 -88.20 0.78
C ALA A 187 17.78 -86.66 0.63
N LYS A 188 18.46 -86.15 -0.40
CA LYS A 188 18.45 -84.71 -0.75
C LYS A 188 17.10 -84.27 -1.32
N LEU A 189 16.46 -85.12 -2.13
CA LEU A 189 15.14 -84.87 -2.69
C LEU A 189 14.10 -84.73 -1.56
N ASP A 190 14.07 -85.67 -0.62
CA ASP A 190 13.14 -85.65 0.51
C ASP A 190 13.29 -84.40 1.38
N ARG A 191 14.53 -83.91 1.57
CA ARG A 191 14.79 -82.64 2.29
C ARG A 191 14.26 -81.43 1.51
N ILE A 192 14.49 -81.39 0.20
CA ILE A 192 14.01 -80.30 -0.65
C ILE A 192 12.49 -80.28 -0.68
N ASP A 193 11.84 -81.44 -0.75
CA ASP A 193 10.37 -81.55 -0.73
C ASP A 193 9.80 -81.06 0.60
N GLY A 194 10.40 -81.45 1.74
CA GLY A 194 10.01 -80.93 3.05
C GLY A 194 10.19 -79.41 3.21
N ASP A 195 11.30 -78.87 2.70
CA ASP A 195 11.52 -77.41 2.65
C ASP A 195 10.48 -76.71 1.77
N LEU A 196 10.11 -77.32 0.64
CA LEU A 196 9.11 -76.79 -0.29
C LEU A 196 7.72 -76.76 0.34
N GLU A 197 7.33 -77.81 1.06
CA GLU A 197 6.10 -77.85 1.85
C GLU A 197 6.09 -76.77 2.95
N SER A 198 7.20 -76.60 3.68
CA SER A 198 7.31 -75.55 4.70
C SER A 198 7.19 -74.14 4.10
N LYS A 199 7.85 -73.88 2.97
CA LYS A 199 7.80 -72.58 2.29
C LYS A 199 6.43 -72.30 1.70
N THR A 200 5.75 -73.30 1.14
CA THR A 200 4.39 -73.12 0.62
C THR A 200 3.38 -72.84 1.73
N ALA A 201 3.49 -73.52 2.88
CA ALA A 201 2.67 -73.22 4.07
C ALA A 201 2.88 -71.78 4.57
N ASN A 202 4.14 -71.32 4.67
CA ASN A 202 4.47 -69.95 5.04
C ASN A 202 3.91 -68.92 4.05
N LEU A 203 3.96 -69.22 2.74
CA LEU A 203 3.44 -68.35 1.70
C LEU A 203 1.92 -68.18 1.81
N GLU A 204 1.18 -69.26 2.09
CA GLU A 204 -0.27 -69.20 2.32
C GLU A 204 -0.66 -68.47 3.60
N GLU A 205 0.17 -68.53 4.65
CA GLU A 205 -0.01 -67.68 5.83
C GLU A 205 0.23 -66.20 5.51
N LEU A 206 1.31 -65.88 4.80
CA LEU A 206 1.62 -64.51 4.39
C LEU A 206 0.54 -63.91 3.48
N LYS A 207 -0.06 -64.72 2.60
CA LYS A 207 -1.21 -64.32 1.77
C LYS A 207 -2.44 -63.97 2.61
N ARG A 208 -2.73 -64.77 3.65
CA ARG A 208 -3.85 -64.51 4.57
C ARG A 208 -3.65 -63.20 5.33
N GLU A 209 -2.45 -62.94 5.84
CA GLU A 209 -2.12 -61.67 6.51
C GLU A 209 -2.20 -60.48 5.55
N LEU A 210 -1.69 -60.62 4.33
CA LEU A 210 -1.78 -59.59 3.30
C LEU A 210 -3.25 -59.27 2.94
N HIS A 211 -4.13 -60.28 2.91
CA HIS A 211 -5.56 -60.06 2.70
C HIS A 211 -6.21 -59.29 3.84
N LYS A 212 -5.91 -59.63 5.11
CA LYS A 212 -6.39 -58.88 6.28
C LYS A 212 -5.95 -57.43 6.22
N VAL A 213 -4.67 -57.17 5.95
CA VAL A 213 -4.14 -55.81 5.83
C VAL A 213 -4.86 -55.04 4.72
N ARG A 214 -5.07 -55.65 3.54
CA ARG A 214 -5.83 -55.01 2.46
C ARG A 214 -7.26 -54.66 2.87
N GLN A 215 -7.93 -55.54 3.62
CA GLN A 215 -9.27 -55.26 4.14
C GLN A 215 -9.27 -54.10 5.13
N THR A 216 -8.27 -53.99 6.00
CA THR A 216 -8.16 -52.83 6.90
C THR A 216 -7.89 -51.52 6.15
N ILE A 217 -7.07 -51.57 5.08
CA ILE A 217 -6.82 -50.41 4.21
C ILE A 217 -8.11 -49.93 3.55
N THR A 218 -8.91 -50.84 3.00
CA THR A 218 -10.18 -50.45 2.37
C THR A 218 -11.18 -49.89 3.38
N GLN A 219 -11.25 -50.45 4.59
CA GLN A 219 -12.06 -49.89 5.68
C GLN A 219 -11.61 -48.46 6.04
N HIS A 220 -10.32 -48.24 6.26
CA HIS A 220 -9.81 -46.90 6.55
C HIS A 220 -10.06 -45.90 5.41
N GLN A 221 -9.94 -46.34 4.16
CA GLN A 221 -10.29 -45.51 3.00
C GLN A 221 -11.76 -45.10 3.01
N THR A 222 -12.68 -46.01 3.33
CA THR A 222 -14.12 -45.66 3.42
C THR A 222 -14.40 -44.66 4.54
N ILE A 223 -13.73 -44.78 5.69
CA ILE A 223 -13.85 -43.85 6.82
C ILE A 223 -13.29 -42.46 6.44
N ILE A 224 -12.15 -42.42 5.76
CA ILE A 224 -11.56 -41.16 5.26
C ILE A 224 -12.53 -40.49 4.28
N SER A 225 -13.11 -41.24 3.34
CA SER A 225 -14.09 -40.71 2.40
C SER A 225 -15.35 -40.17 3.09
N SER A 226 -15.87 -40.85 4.13
CA SER A 226 -17.03 -40.35 4.87
C SER A 226 -16.70 -39.07 5.66
N LEU A 227 -15.55 -39.02 6.33
CA LEU A 227 -15.11 -37.83 7.06
C LEU A 227 -14.88 -36.63 6.11
N MET A 228 -14.30 -36.85 4.93
CA MET A 228 -14.15 -35.78 3.93
C MET A 228 -15.50 -35.26 3.44
N ALA A 229 -16.50 -36.13 3.30
CA ALA A 229 -17.86 -35.72 2.93
C ALA A 229 -18.52 -34.87 4.01
N GLU A 230 -18.25 -35.12 5.30
CA GLU A 230 -18.74 -34.33 6.43
C GLU A 230 -18.01 -32.99 6.60
N CYS A 231 -16.71 -32.93 6.26
CA CYS A 231 -15.93 -31.70 6.34
C CYS A 231 -16.45 -30.58 5.44
N GLY A 232 -16.97 -30.90 4.25
CA GLY A 232 -17.51 -29.90 3.30
C GLY A 232 -18.64 -29.06 3.90
N PRO A 233 -19.76 -29.69 4.35
CA PRO A 233 -20.85 -28.99 5.02
C PRO A 233 -20.40 -28.21 6.26
N LEU A 234 -19.47 -28.76 7.05
CA LEU A 234 -18.97 -28.09 8.25
C LEU A 234 -18.19 -26.83 7.90
N GLN A 235 -17.39 -26.87 6.82
CA GLN A 235 -16.66 -25.72 6.29
C GLN A 235 -17.60 -24.64 5.73
N ASP A 236 -18.70 -25.03 5.09
CA ASP A 236 -19.72 -24.09 4.63
C ASP A 236 -20.45 -23.41 5.79
N VAL A 237 -20.81 -24.15 6.84
CA VAL A 237 -21.40 -23.59 8.07
C VAL A 237 -20.42 -22.65 8.77
N PHE A 238 -19.13 -23.00 8.80
CA PHE A 238 -18.09 -22.13 9.35
C PHE A 238 -18.01 -20.80 8.57
N ARG A 239 -17.98 -20.86 7.24
CA ARG A 239 -17.96 -19.67 6.38
C ARG A 239 -19.20 -18.79 6.58
N ASP A 240 -20.38 -19.40 6.72
CA ASP A 240 -21.62 -18.68 7.01
C ASP A 240 -21.56 -17.98 8.38
N ASN A 241 -21.07 -18.68 9.41
CA ASN A 241 -20.90 -18.10 10.74
C ASN A 241 -19.88 -16.95 10.76
N GLU A 242 -18.76 -17.05 10.05
CA GLU A 242 -17.81 -15.95 9.90
C GLU A 242 -18.45 -14.72 9.23
N SER A 243 -19.30 -14.94 8.23
CA SER A 243 -20.02 -13.85 7.57
C SER A 243 -21.02 -13.17 8.53
N LYS A 244 -21.74 -13.96 9.33
CA LYS A 244 -22.66 -13.46 10.36
C LYS A 244 -21.91 -12.68 11.44
N GLN A 245 -20.75 -13.17 11.87
CA GLN A 245 -19.91 -12.50 12.86
C GLN A 245 -19.43 -11.13 12.34
N ARG A 246 -18.98 -11.05 11.08
CA ARG A 246 -18.61 -9.78 10.44
C ARG A 246 -19.77 -8.80 10.41
N ASN A 247 -20.95 -9.24 9.96
CA ASN A 247 -22.14 -8.39 9.92
C ASN A 247 -22.56 -7.87 11.31
N ILE A 248 -22.47 -8.70 12.35
CA ILE A 248 -22.76 -8.28 13.73
C ILE A 248 -21.74 -7.24 14.19
N LYS A 249 -20.46 -7.44 13.90
CA LYS A 249 -19.40 -6.50 14.26
C LYS A 249 -19.58 -5.15 13.59
N GLU A 250 -19.86 -5.12 12.29
CA GLU A 250 -20.14 -3.89 11.55
C GLU A 250 -21.34 -3.14 12.13
N LYS A 251 -22.44 -3.85 12.43
CA LYS A 251 -23.61 -3.23 13.08
C LYS A 251 -23.27 -2.67 14.46
N ALA A 252 -22.49 -3.39 15.27
CA ALA A 252 -22.07 -2.93 16.59
C ALA A 252 -21.21 -1.65 16.49
N GLU A 253 -20.28 -1.59 15.53
CA GLU A 253 -19.46 -0.40 15.27
C GLU A 253 -20.31 0.79 14.81
N MET A 254 -21.29 0.57 13.92
CA MET A 254 -22.24 1.60 13.51
C MET A 254 -23.06 2.14 14.69
N PHE A 255 -23.59 1.26 15.55
CA PHE A 255 -24.34 1.69 16.73
C PHE A 255 -23.46 2.41 17.75
N ALA A 256 -22.22 1.98 17.95
CA ALA A 256 -21.26 2.67 18.81
C ALA A 256 -20.92 4.07 18.29
N ALA A 257 -20.72 4.23 16.98
CA ALA A 257 -20.49 5.53 16.35
C ALA A 257 -21.72 6.45 16.49
N SER A 258 -22.92 5.92 16.29
CA SER A 258 -24.18 6.65 16.47
C SER A 258 -24.36 7.12 17.92
N LEU A 259 -24.11 6.24 18.89
CA LEU A 259 -24.13 6.59 20.32
C LEU A 259 -23.16 7.71 20.66
N LYS A 260 -21.92 7.63 20.16
CA LYS A 260 -20.91 8.67 20.37
C LYS A 260 -21.34 10.02 19.78
N SER A 261 -21.94 10.02 18.59
CA SER A 261 -22.47 11.24 17.97
C SER A 261 -23.63 11.84 18.78
N MET A 262 -24.57 11.00 19.24
CA MET A 262 -25.69 11.45 20.06
C MET A 262 -25.21 12.00 21.41
N GLN A 263 -24.21 11.37 22.02
CA GLN A 263 -23.61 11.85 23.26
C GLN A 263 -22.90 13.19 23.08
N SER A 264 -22.18 13.40 21.97
CA SER A 264 -21.60 14.71 21.64
C SER A 264 -22.69 15.78 21.53
N LYS A 265 -23.76 15.50 20.77
CA LYS A 265 -24.89 16.44 20.64
C LYS A 265 -25.55 16.75 21.97
N PHE A 266 -25.70 15.75 22.84
CA PHE A 266 -26.25 15.95 24.17
C PHE A 266 -25.38 16.90 25.00
N ASN A 267 -24.06 16.70 24.98
CA ASN A 267 -23.12 17.59 25.67
C ASN A 267 -23.17 19.02 25.12
N ASP A 268 -23.29 19.17 23.79
CA ASP A 268 -23.43 20.49 23.15
C ASP A 268 -24.73 21.16 23.61
N PHE A 269 -25.85 20.44 23.61
CA PHE A 269 -27.13 20.95 24.12
C PHE A 269 -27.09 21.30 25.60
N GLU A 270 -26.40 20.52 26.42
CA GLU A 270 -26.23 20.78 27.86
C GLU A 270 -25.41 22.07 28.08
N SER A 271 -24.34 22.25 27.31
CA SER A 271 -23.53 23.48 27.31
C SER A 271 -24.35 24.70 26.88
N ASP A 272 -25.13 24.58 25.79
CA ASP A 272 -26.01 25.65 25.32
C ASP A 272 -27.11 25.98 26.35
N TYR A 273 -27.66 24.97 27.01
CA TYR A 273 -28.66 25.14 28.06
C TYR A 273 -28.09 25.88 29.27
N GLU A 274 -26.92 25.49 29.77
CA GLU A 274 -26.27 26.17 30.89
C GLU A 274 -25.87 27.61 30.53
N ALA A 275 -25.38 27.84 29.31
CA ALA A 275 -25.10 29.19 28.83
C ALA A 275 -26.36 30.07 28.74
N ALA A 276 -27.47 29.52 28.23
CA ALA A 276 -28.74 30.22 28.15
C ALA A 276 -29.32 30.51 29.55
N LYS A 277 -29.22 29.55 30.47
CA LYS A 277 -29.63 29.69 31.87
C LYS A 277 -28.83 30.78 32.58
N SER A 278 -27.51 30.76 32.49
CA SER A 278 -26.64 31.79 33.09
C SER A 278 -26.93 33.19 32.55
N LYS A 279 -27.17 33.33 31.23
CA LYS A 279 -27.60 34.62 30.64
C LYS A 279 -28.94 35.07 31.19
N ALA A 280 -29.92 34.18 31.27
CA ALA A 280 -31.24 34.50 31.81
C ALA A 280 -31.19 34.90 33.29
N GLU A 281 -30.35 34.23 34.09
CA GLU A 281 -30.11 34.57 35.50
C GLU A 281 -29.45 35.95 35.63
N LEU A 282 -28.42 36.25 34.84
CA LEU A 282 -27.75 37.54 34.84
C LEU A 282 -28.67 38.68 34.37
N GLU A 283 -29.48 38.45 33.34
CA GLU A 283 -30.50 39.40 32.89
C GLU A 283 -31.58 39.62 33.94
N ALA A 284 -31.99 38.57 34.66
CA ALA A 284 -32.93 38.67 35.77
C ALA A 284 -32.35 39.46 36.95
N GLU A 285 -31.06 39.26 37.30
CA GLU A 285 -30.36 40.06 38.30
C GLU A 285 -30.26 41.53 37.89
N ASN A 286 -29.85 41.81 36.65
CA ASN A 286 -29.77 43.16 36.12
C ASN A 286 -31.14 43.85 36.13
N ALA A 287 -32.21 43.14 35.75
CA ALA A 287 -33.57 43.66 35.80
C ALA A 287 -34.01 43.95 37.25
N ALA A 288 -33.67 43.07 38.20
CA ALA A 288 -33.96 43.26 39.62
C ALA A 288 -33.25 44.49 40.22
N GLN A 289 -32.06 44.85 39.74
CA GLN A 289 -31.37 46.08 40.15
C GLN A 289 -32.08 47.35 39.66
N VAL A 290 -32.75 47.29 38.51
CA VAL A 290 -33.43 48.45 37.91
C VAL A 290 -34.84 48.63 38.44
N CYS A 291 -35.61 47.54 38.64
CA CYS A 291 -36.95 47.61 39.16
C CYS A 291 -37.42 46.31 39.86
N ALA A 292 -38.42 46.44 40.74
CA ALA A 292 -39.10 45.28 41.31
C ALA A 292 -39.85 44.50 40.22
N ARG A 293 -39.85 43.16 40.32
CA ARG A 293 -40.44 42.25 39.34
C ARG A 293 -41.91 42.61 39.07
N VAL A 294 -42.19 43.08 37.86
CA VAL A 294 -43.55 43.40 37.42
C VAL A 294 -44.25 42.11 36.98
N PRO A 295 -45.48 41.82 37.47
CA PRO A 295 -46.23 40.66 37.02
C PRO A 295 -46.62 40.83 35.55
N VAL A 296 -46.09 39.96 34.70
CA VAL A 296 -46.34 39.99 33.25
C VAL A 296 -47.56 39.11 32.94
N THR A 297 -48.63 39.72 32.46
CA THR A 297 -49.87 39.03 32.00
C THR A 297 -49.93 38.86 30.48
N LYS A 298 -49.02 39.50 29.73
CA LYS A 298 -48.97 39.47 28.26
C LYS A 298 -48.00 38.40 27.75
N SER A 299 -48.28 37.83 26.58
CA SER A 299 -47.39 36.86 25.93
C SER A 299 -46.10 37.52 25.40
N LEU A 300 -45.02 36.74 25.33
CA LEU A 300 -43.71 37.21 24.83
C LEU A 300 -43.79 37.80 23.42
N LYS A 301 -44.61 37.20 22.54
CA LYS A 301 -44.83 37.69 21.17
C LYS A 301 -45.43 39.10 21.17
N ASN A 302 -46.45 39.33 22.00
CA ASN A 302 -47.13 40.61 22.08
C ASN A 302 -46.21 41.70 22.68
N LEU A 303 -45.42 41.36 23.69
CA LEU A 303 -44.43 42.27 24.26
C LEU A 303 -43.36 42.66 23.24
N ASN A 304 -42.84 41.71 22.46
CA ASN A 304 -41.84 42.00 21.43
C ASN A 304 -42.40 42.87 20.31
N SER A 305 -43.66 42.69 19.91
CA SER A 305 -44.31 43.58 18.94
C SER A 305 -44.54 44.98 19.49
N GLU A 306 -44.99 45.12 20.74
CA GLU A 306 -45.17 46.42 21.40
C GLU A 306 -43.82 47.14 21.57
N LEU A 307 -42.78 46.42 21.97
CA LEU A 307 -41.42 46.96 22.13
C LEU A 307 -40.86 47.45 20.79
N ARG A 308 -41.09 46.69 19.70
CA ARG A 308 -40.72 47.11 18.35
C ARG A 308 -41.47 48.39 17.93
N GLN A 309 -42.79 48.44 18.16
CA GLN A 309 -43.60 49.63 17.85
C GLN A 309 -43.15 50.85 18.65
N LEU A 310 -42.86 50.70 19.95
CA LEU A 310 -42.35 51.79 20.79
C LEU A 310 -40.97 52.27 20.33
N LYS A 311 -40.07 51.36 19.95
CA LYS A 311 -38.77 51.74 19.36
C LYS A 311 -38.94 52.51 18.05
N GLU A 312 -39.85 52.08 17.19
CA GLU A 312 -40.15 52.76 15.93
C GLU A 312 -40.77 54.15 16.18
N GLN A 313 -41.68 54.27 17.17
CA GLN A 313 -42.25 55.56 17.57
C GLN A 313 -41.19 56.51 18.16
N ILE A 314 -40.30 56.02 19.02
CA ILE A 314 -39.20 56.81 19.57
C ILE A 314 -38.28 57.28 18.44
N ALA A 315 -37.91 56.40 17.51
CA ALA A 315 -37.05 56.75 16.37
C ALA A 315 -37.73 57.79 15.44
N ALA A 316 -39.05 57.68 15.23
CA ALA A 316 -39.80 58.66 14.46
C ALA A 316 -39.82 60.03 15.15
N GLN A 317 -40.04 60.06 16.48
CA GLN A 317 -39.99 61.29 17.27
C GLN A 317 -38.58 61.91 17.31
N GLU A 318 -37.53 61.10 17.43
CA GLU A 318 -36.15 61.58 17.38
C GLU A 318 -35.79 62.16 16.01
N LYS A 319 -36.37 61.63 14.92
CA LYS A 319 -36.21 62.19 13.58
C LYS A 319 -36.90 63.54 13.41
N GLU A 320 -38.08 63.73 14.01
CA GLU A 320 -38.88 64.94 13.89
C GLU A 320 -38.40 66.07 14.82
N TYR A 321 -38.09 65.74 16.07
CA TYR A 321 -37.76 66.72 17.12
C TYR A 321 -36.26 66.76 17.49
N GLY A 322 -35.46 65.82 16.98
CA GLY A 322 -34.06 65.65 17.37
C GLY A 322 -33.90 64.75 18.60
N SER A 323 -32.67 64.49 19.01
CA SER A 323 -32.39 63.61 20.16
C SER A 323 -33.01 64.15 21.45
N ARG A 324 -33.33 63.25 22.39
CA ARG A 324 -33.90 63.63 23.69
C ARG A 324 -33.10 64.72 24.40
N GLU A 325 -31.77 64.64 24.36
CA GLU A 325 -30.89 65.66 24.96
C GLU A 325 -30.97 67.00 24.22
N TYR A 326 -31.06 66.97 22.89
CA TYR A 326 -31.21 68.18 22.09
C TYR A 326 -32.50 68.91 22.43
N VAL A 327 -33.64 68.20 22.49
CA VAL A 327 -34.95 68.77 22.85
C VAL A 327 -34.94 69.35 24.27
N LEU A 328 -34.35 68.66 25.24
CA LEU A 328 -34.23 69.13 26.62
C LEU A 328 -33.38 70.40 26.72
N ASN A 329 -32.28 70.47 25.97
CA ASN A 329 -31.40 71.64 25.96
C ASN A 329 -32.05 72.84 25.27
N GLU A 330 -32.74 72.64 24.15
CA GLU A 330 -33.54 73.70 23.50
C GLU A 330 -34.66 74.21 24.41
N TYR A 331 -35.38 73.32 25.10
CA TYR A 331 -36.39 73.71 26.07
C TYR A 331 -35.80 74.55 27.21
N ARG A 332 -34.67 74.09 27.79
CA ARG A 332 -33.96 74.86 28.84
C ARG A 332 -33.52 76.22 28.34
N ARG A 333 -32.96 76.32 27.14
CA ARG A 333 -32.55 77.60 26.54
C ARG A 333 -33.74 78.54 26.37
N ARG A 334 -34.82 78.06 25.74
CA ARG A 334 -36.04 78.85 25.54
C ARG A 334 -36.69 79.29 26.85
N LYS A 335 -36.62 78.47 27.90
CA LYS A 335 -37.13 78.83 29.22
C LYS A 335 -36.34 80.00 29.83
N VAL A 336 -35.00 79.97 29.74
CA VAL A 336 -34.15 81.09 30.21
C VAL A 336 -34.45 82.36 29.42
N ASP A 337 -34.60 82.27 28.11
CA ASP A 337 -34.93 83.42 27.25
C ASP A 337 -36.32 83.99 27.60
N TYR A 338 -37.30 83.13 27.86
CA TYR A 338 -38.63 83.54 28.31
C TYR A 338 -38.60 84.22 29.68
N GLU A 339 -37.90 83.64 30.66
CA GLU A 339 -37.75 84.23 32.00
C GLU A 339 -37.07 85.61 31.93
N ARG A 340 -36.05 85.76 31.07
CA ARG A 340 -35.41 87.05 30.78
C ARG A 340 -36.41 88.04 30.21
N ALA A 341 -37.14 87.69 29.16
CA ALA A 341 -38.16 88.56 28.57
C ALA A 341 -39.24 88.98 29.58
N CYS A 342 -39.71 88.06 30.43
CA CYS A 342 -40.66 88.37 31.50
C CYS A 342 -40.08 89.38 32.51
N SER A 343 -38.81 89.23 32.90
CA SER A 343 -38.15 90.17 33.80
C SER A 343 -37.96 91.56 33.18
N GLU A 344 -37.64 91.65 31.89
CA GLU A 344 -37.55 92.91 31.13
C GLU A 344 -38.91 93.61 31.00
N ILE A 345 -39.98 92.86 30.73
CA ILE A 345 -41.35 93.37 30.70
C ILE A 345 -41.75 93.91 32.08
N THR A 346 -41.42 93.16 33.15
CA THR A 346 -41.71 93.58 34.53
C THR A 346 -40.97 94.88 34.88
N CYS A 347 -39.70 95.01 34.48
CA CYS A 347 -38.92 96.24 34.64
C CYS A 347 -39.53 97.41 33.87
N SER A 348 -39.93 97.19 32.62
CA SER A 348 -40.58 98.20 31.77
C SER A 348 -41.92 98.67 32.35
N GLN A 349 -42.73 97.76 32.90
CA GLN A 349 -43.95 98.10 33.63
C GLN A 349 -43.67 98.94 34.89
N GLY A 350 -42.60 98.62 35.62
CA GLY A 350 -42.12 99.42 36.75
C GLY A 350 -41.75 100.85 36.33
N SER A 351 -41.03 100.99 35.23
CA SER A 351 -40.66 102.29 34.64
C SER A 351 -41.89 103.09 34.20
N LEU A 352 -42.87 102.46 33.54
CA LEU A 352 -44.14 103.09 33.17
C LEU A 352 -44.94 103.57 34.39
N LYS A 353 -44.97 102.78 35.48
CA LYS A 353 -45.60 103.20 36.74
C LYS A 353 -44.93 104.45 37.31
N LYS A 354 -43.58 104.49 37.35
CA LYS A 354 -42.82 105.67 37.80
C LYS A 354 -43.09 106.88 36.91
N MET A 355 -43.09 106.73 35.58
CA MET A 355 -43.42 107.81 34.65
C MET A 355 -44.84 108.34 34.86
N ASN A 356 -45.82 107.47 35.07
CA ASN A 356 -47.18 107.88 35.40
C ASN A 356 -47.27 108.64 36.72
N GLN A 357 -46.51 108.23 37.73
CA GLN A 357 -46.44 108.92 39.02
C GLN A 357 -45.79 110.31 38.88
N MET A 358 -44.69 110.42 38.12
CA MET A 358 -44.08 111.72 37.79
C MET A 358 -45.03 112.61 36.98
N SER A 359 -45.81 112.04 36.05
CA SER A 359 -46.82 112.78 35.28
C SER A 359 -47.94 113.31 36.18
N LYS A 360 -48.42 112.51 37.16
CA LYS A 360 -49.37 112.97 38.18
C LYS A 360 -48.77 114.09 39.04
N GLN A 361 -47.55 113.93 39.54
CA GLN A 361 -46.85 114.96 40.32
C GLN A 361 -46.65 116.25 39.51
N ARG A 362 -46.29 116.16 38.22
CA ARG A 362 -46.22 117.33 37.32
C ARG A 362 -47.58 118.00 37.15
N LYS A 363 -48.66 117.24 36.95
CA LYS A 363 -50.03 117.80 36.87
C LYS A 363 -50.43 118.51 38.16
N GLU A 364 -50.15 117.91 39.32
CA GLU A 364 -50.39 118.53 40.62
C GLU A 364 -49.56 119.80 40.82
N PHE A 365 -48.28 119.78 40.46
CA PHE A 365 -47.41 120.96 40.51
C PHE A 365 -47.93 122.08 39.59
N ILE A 366 -48.28 121.78 38.35
CA ILE A 366 -48.86 122.75 37.40
C ILE A 366 -50.20 123.28 37.93
N SER A 367 -51.03 122.44 38.55
CA SER A 367 -52.29 122.87 39.17
C SER A 367 -52.07 123.82 40.35
N ARG A 368 -51.09 123.53 41.22
CA ARG A 368 -50.68 124.42 42.32
C ARG A 368 -50.07 125.72 41.80
N PHE A 369 -49.23 125.65 40.76
CA PHE A 369 -48.62 126.80 40.12
C PHE A 369 -49.65 127.72 39.44
N ARG A 370 -50.66 127.16 38.76
CA ARG A 370 -51.79 127.94 38.23
C ARG A 370 -52.55 128.66 39.33
N LYS A 371 -52.87 127.99 40.44
CA LYS A 371 -53.53 128.62 41.60
C LYS A 371 -52.73 129.77 42.21
N SER A 372 -51.40 129.73 42.10
CA SER A 372 -50.48 130.79 42.55
C SER A 372 -50.39 132.00 41.61
N ILE A 373 -50.93 131.91 40.38
CA ILE A 373 -50.94 133.01 39.39
C ILE A 373 -52.32 133.67 39.32
N GLU A 374 -53.38 132.99 39.78
CA GLU A 374 -54.76 133.52 39.86
C GLU A 374 -55.09 134.19 41.22
N SER A 375 -54.09 134.42 42.07
CA SER A 375 -54.16 135.23 43.32
C SER A 375 -53.26 136.45 43.17
#